data_AF-A0A963BGC5-F1
#
_entry.id   AF-A0A963BGC5-F1
#
_cell.length_a   1.000
_cell.length_b   1.000
_cell.length_c   1.000
_cell.angle_alpha   90.00
_cell.angle_beta   90.00
_cell.angle_gamma   90.00
#
_symmetry.space_group_name_H-M   'P 1'
#
loop_
_entity.id
_entity.type
_entity.pdbx_description
1 polymer ?
#
loop_
_entity_poly.entity_id
_entity_poly.type
_entity_poly.pdbx_seq_one_letter_code
_entity_poly.pdbx_strand_id
1 'polypeptide(L)'
;MELSIAQVSKRLDMTRRQVDYLIKSGRLVAHKRGGRWMIAEEELEHLPTMGTIPPAEHRLPHSVTNLPAFVTARQIAQSLRTALPADHLAHRQLRECLELLTLAYHRQEPLRAGRAWKKARDLASLTACSLLLENDEAAMEIGLRIEMELIPLIRRA
;
A
#
# COMPACT_ATOMS: atom_id res chain seq x y z
N MET A 1 27.42 22.31 -2.70
CA MET A 1 26.54 23.37 -3.31
C MET A 1 25.09 22.90 -3.24
N GLU A 2 24.07 23.78 -3.18
CA GLU A 2 22.65 23.32 -3.14
C GLU A 2 22.00 23.37 -4.53
N LEU A 3 21.34 22.27 -4.92
CA LEU A 3 20.68 22.10 -6.21
C LEU A 3 19.18 21.93 -6.04
N SER A 4 18.40 22.56 -6.92
CA SER A 4 16.95 22.33 -7.00
C SER A 4 16.64 21.01 -7.70
N ILE A 5 15.43 20.47 -7.48
CA ILE A 5 14.94 19.27 -8.18
C ILE A 5 15.15 19.35 -9.71
N ALA A 6 14.92 20.52 -10.31
CA ALA A 6 15.08 20.71 -11.75
C ALA A 6 16.54 20.63 -12.22
N GLN A 7 17.49 20.99 -11.37
CA GLN A 7 18.92 20.86 -11.65
C GLN A 7 19.37 19.41 -11.42
N VAL A 8 18.90 18.78 -10.35
CA VAL A 8 19.18 17.36 -10.07
C VAL A 8 18.63 16.46 -11.18
N SER A 9 17.41 16.73 -11.67
CA SER A 9 16.82 15.98 -12.79
C SER A 9 17.69 16.04 -14.05
N LYS A 10 18.25 17.21 -14.36
CA LYS A 10 19.12 17.37 -15.54
C LYS A 10 20.49 16.70 -15.33
N ARG A 11 21.01 16.76 -14.11
CA ARG A 11 22.35 16.25 -13.79
C ARG A 11 22.40 14.72 -13.74
N LEU A 12 21.36 14.10 -13.20
CA LEU A 12 21.29 12.64 -13.03
C LEU A 12 20.50 11.93 -14.14
N ASP A 13 20.08 12.67 -15.17
CA ASP A 13 19.15 12.23 -16.21
C ASP A 13 17.85 11.61 -15.63
N MET A 14 17.44 12.04 -14.44
CA MET A 14 16.25 11.52 -13.76
C MET A 14 15.04 12.40 -14.05
N THR A 15 13.85 11.80 -14.16
CA THR A 15 12.61 12.57 -14.18
C THR A 15 12.40 13.25 -12.82
N ARG A 16 11.74 14.42 -12.81
CA ARG A 16 11.38 15.11 -11.55
C ARG A 16 10.62 14.20 -10.57
N ARG A 17 9.80 13.28 -11.09
CA ARG A 17 9.05 12.30 -10.29
C ARG A 17 9.97 11.30 -9.57
N GLN A 18 11.05 10.85 -10.21
CA GLN A 18 12.04 9.97 -9.59
C GLN A 18 12.78 10.69 -8.47
N VAL A 19 13.17 11.95 -8.70
CA VAL A 19 13.80 12.78 -7.65
C VAL A 19 12.84 12.99 -6.47
N ASP A 20 11.57 13.32 -6.73
CA ASP A 20 10.54 13.42 -5.69
C ASP A 20 10.34 12.12 -4.90
N TYR A 21 10.41 10.97 -5.57
CA TYR A 21 10.32 9.67 -4.93
C TYR A 21 11.52 9.39 -4.02
N LEU A 22 12.74 9.70 -4.46
CA LEU A 22 13.95 9.53 -3.65
C LEU A 22 13.88 10.37 -2.36
N ILE A 23 13.39 11.61 -2.47
CA ILE A 23 13.15 12.47 -1.30
C ILE A 23 12.10 11.86 -0.37
N LYS A 24 10.93 11.45 -0.92
CA LYS A 24 9.82 10.89 -0.11
C LYS A 24 10.15 9.55 0.54
N SER A 25 11.01 8.76 -0.08
CA SER A 25 11.47 7.46 0.44
C SER A 25 12.62 7.60 1.43
N GLY A 26 13.14 8.82 1.67
CA GLY A 26 14.28 9.07 2.55
C GLY A 26 15.62 8.61 1.98
N ARG A 27 15.66 8.19 0.70
CA ARG A 27 16.89 7.79 -0.02
C ARG A 27 17.70 8.98 -0.52
N LEU A 28 17.14 10.19 -0.45
CA LEU A 28 17.81 11.44 -0.80
C LEU A 28 17.44 12.52 0.21
N VAL A 29 18.44 13.07 0.91
CA VAL A 29 18.21 14.14 1.88
C VAL A 29 17.97 15.44 1.12
N ALA A 30 16.84 16.08 1.42
CA ALA A 30 16.48 17.38 0.87
C ALA A 30 15.85 18.25 1.95
N HIS A 31 16.08 19.56 1.85
CA HIS A 31 15.52 20.56 2.75
C HIS A 31 14.72 21.60 1.97
N LYS A 32 13.72 22.19 2.63
CA LYS A 32 12.92 23.25 2.01
C LYS A 32 13.54 24.61 2.25
N ARG A 33 13.77 25.37 1.17
CA ARG A 33 14.18 26.77 1.21
C ARG A 33 13.25 27.59 0.31
N GLY A 34 12.52 28.55 0.89
CA GLY A 34 11.57 29.38 0.14
C GLY A 34 10.49 28.58 -0.61
N GLY A 35 10.02 27.47 -0.03
CA GLY A 35 9.00 26.61 -0.64
C GLY A 35 9.50 25.66 -1.73
N ARG A 36 10.82 25.63 -2.02
CA ARG A 36 11.44 24.70 -2.97
C ARG A 36 12.32 23.69 -2.24
N TRP A 37 12.34 22.45 -2.72
CA TRP A 37 13.29 21.44 -2.25
C TRP A 37 14.68 21.72 -2.82
N MET A 38 15.63 21.78 -1.90
CA MET A 38 17.06 21.96 -2.14
C MET A 38 17.76 20.68 -1.70
N ILE A 39 18.69 20.21 -2.52
CA ILE A 39 19.45 18.97 -2.30
C ILE A 39 20.92 19.36 -2.31
N ALA A 40 21.66 18.92 -1.29
CA ALA A 40 23.09 19.14 -1.21
C ALA A 40 23.78 18.34 -2.32
N GLU A 41 24.76 18.92 -3.02
CA GLU A 41 25.47 18.26 -4.12
C GLU A 41 26.21 17.00 -3.64
N GLU A 42 26.66 17.02 -2.39
CA GLU A 42 27.36 15.93 -1.69
C GLU A 42 26.46 14.68 -1.55
N GLU A 43 25.14 14.89 -1.43
CA GLU A 43 24.14 13.81 -1.42
C GLU A 43 23.99 13.13 -2.79
N LEU A 44 24.35 13.82 -3.87
CA LEU A 44 24.21 13.28 -5.23
C LEU A 44 25.36 12.33 -5.59
N GLU A 45 26.52 12.46 -4.96
CA GLU A 45 27.69 11.60 -5.22
C GLU A 45 27.43 10.13 -4.84
N HIS A 46 26.50 9.90 -3.91
CA HIS A 46 26.15 8.60 -3.38
C HIS A 46 24.94 7.97 -4.11
N LEU A 47 24.34 8.67 -5.07
CA LEU A 47 23.17 8.17 -5.80
C LEU A 47 23.59 7.32 -7.01
N PRO A 48 22.91 6.20 -7.26
CA PRO A 48 23.11 5.44 -8.48
C PRO A 48 22.67 6.28 -9.69
N THR A 49 23.57 6.46 -10.66
CA THR A 49 23.24 6.99 -12.00
C THR A 49 22.27 6.03 -12.70
N MET A 50 21.47 6.52 -13.66
CA MET A 50 20.42 5.76 -14.39
C MET A 50 20.87 4.40 -15.01
N GLY A 51 22.17 4.08 -15.04
CA GLY A 51 22.69 2.78 -15.49
C GLY A 51 22.85 1.70 -14.41
N THR A 52 22.71 2.01 -13.11
CA THR A 52 22.91 1.06 -12.00
C THR A 52 21.67 0.80 -11.16
N ILE A 53 20.53 1.45 -11.46
CA ILE A 53 19.25 1.09 -10.86
C ILE A 53 18.72 -0.14 -11.62
N PRO A 54 18.68 -1.33 -11.00
CA PRO A 54 18.20 -2.52 -11.70
C PRO A 54 16.75 -2.29 -12.18
N PRO A 55 16.41 -2.71 -13.41
CA PRO A 55 15.08 -2.50 -14.01
C PRO A 55 13.91 -3.10 -13.20
N ALA A 56 14.21 -3.90 -12.17
CA ALA A 56 13.23 -4.45 -11.24
C ALA A 56 12.62 -3.42 -10.25
N GLU A 57 13.19 -2.20 -10.11
CA GLU A 57 12.61 -1.15 -9.26
C GLU A 57 11.55 -0.27 -9.96
N HIS A 58 11.20 -0.55 -11.22
CA HIS A 58 9.89 -0.17 -11.76
C HIS A 58 8.78 -1.07 -11.19
N ARG A 59 8.75 -1.27 -9.86
CA ARG A 59 7.48 -1.64 -9.22
C ARG A 59 6.55 -0.48 -9.51
N LEU A 60 5.56 -0.72 -10.37
CA LEU A 60 4.50 0.23 -10.71
C LEU A 60 4.17 1.03 -9.45
N PRO A 61 4.39 2.36 -9.41
CA PRO A 61 4.30 3.16 -8.19
C PRO A 61 2.92 3.13 -7.52
N HIS A 62 1.97 2.46 -8.15
CA HIS A 62 0.62 2.19 -7.68
C HIS A 62 0.23 0.74 -8.03
N SER A 63 0.90 -0.28 -7.48
CA SER A 63 0.36 -1.65 -7.51
C SER A 63 -0.32 -1.97 -6.19
N VAL A 64 -1.57 -2.43 -6.25
CA VAL A 64 -2.29 -2.93 -5.06
C VAL A 64 -1.59 -4.13 -4.43
N THR A 65 -0.74 -4.84 -5.18
CA THR A 65 0.10 -5.93 -4.65
C THR A 65 1.19 -5.45 -3.68
N ASN A 66 1.48 -4.16 -3.63
CA ASN A 66 2.40 -3.56 -2.66
C ASN A 66 1.67 -3.04 -1.40
N LEU A 67 0.33 -3.12 -1.35
CA LEU A 67 -0.45 -2.70 -0.19
C LEU A 67 -0.52 -3.85 0.83
N PRO A 68 0.03 -3.70 2.06
CA PRO A 68 0.04 -4.78 3.05
C PRO A 68 -1.35 -5.35 3.35
N ALA A 69 -2.36 -4.49 3.55
CA ALA A 69 -3.73 -4.92 3.78
C ALA A 69 -4.28 -5.79 2.64
N PHE A 70 -3.95 -5.49 1.38
CA PHE A 70 -4.39 -6.29 0.25
C PHE A 70 -3.67 -7.65 0.18
N VAL A 71 -2.36 -7.66 0.45
CA VAL A 71 -1.58 -8.90 0.47
C VAL A 71 -2.10 -9.84 1.56
N THR A 72 -2.32 -9.33 2.77
CA THR A 72 -2.89 -10.09 3.89
C THR A 72 -4.31 -10.57 3.59
N ALA A 73 -5.20 -9.69 3.11
CA ALA A 73 -6.56 -10.09 2.73
C ALA A 73 -6.57 -11.18 1.64
N ARG A 74 -5.65 -11.12 0.67
CA ARG A 74 -5.51 -12.14 -0.37
C ARG A 74 -5.06 -13.49 0.20
N GLN A 75 -4.11 -13.49 1.14
CA GLN A 75 -3.67 -14.72 1.81
C GLN A 75 -4.80 -15.34 2.63
N ILE A 76 -5.55 -14.52 3.38
CA ILE A 76 -6.74 -14.97 4.11
C ILE A 76 -7.79 -15.54 3.14
N ALA A 77 -8.02 -14.89 1.99
CA ALA A 77 -8.96 -15.38 0.99
C ALA A 77 -8.57 -16.74 0.41
N GLN A 78 -7.26 -17.00 0.30
CA GLN A 78 -6.76 -18.31 -0.11
C GLN A 78 -7.01 -19.37 0.98
N SER A 79 -6.75 -19.05 2.25
CA SER A 79 -7.08 -19.95 3.38
C SER A 79 -8.59 -20.24 3.45
N LEU A 80 -9.42 -19.23 3.19
CA LEU A 80 -10.88 -19.36 3.20
C LEU A 80 -11.36 -20.34 2.12
N ARG A 81 -10.74 -20.34 0.93
CA ARG A 81 -11.06 -21.28 -0.17
C ARG A 81 -10.70 -22.73 0.13
N THR A 82 -9.75 -22.96 1.00
CA THR A 82 -9.35 -24.32 1.40
C THR A 82 -10.13 -24.82 2.60
N ALA A 83 -10.59 -23.92 3.46
CA ALA A 83 -11.24 -24.25 4.73
C ALA A 83 -12.76 -24.34 4.63
N LEU A 84 -13.40 -23.48 3.82
CA LEU A 84 -14.86 -23.32 3.83
C LEU A 84 -15.50 -23.63 2.46
N PRO A 85 -16.80 -23.98 2.44
CA PRO A 85 -17.55 -24.16 1.20
C PRO A 85 -17.55 -22.91 0.31
N ALA A 86 -17.56 -23.10 -1.01
CA ALA A 86 -17.44 -22.01 -1.97
C ALA A 86 -18.59 -20.97 -1.93
N ASP A 87 -19.75 -21.36 -1.40
CA ASP A 87 -20.93 -20.52 -1.21
C ASP A 87 -20.96 -19.78 0.13
N HIS A 88 -19.94 -19.99 0.98
CA HIS A 88 -19.83 -19.34 2.26
C HIS A 88 -19.81 -17.80 2.14
N LEU A 89 -20.62 -17.11 2.95
CA LEU A 89 -20.79 -15.64 2.87
C LEU A 89 -19.46 -14.88 2.98
N ALA A 90 -18.53 -15.40 3.79
CA ALA A 90 -17.23 -14.79 4.01
C ALA A 90 -16.39 -14.68 2.73
N HIS A 91 -16.58 -15.57 1.73
CA HIS A 91 -15.94 -15.42 0.42
C HIS A 91 -16.34 -14.12 -0.27
N ARG A 92 -17.64 -13.82 -0.28
CA ARG A 92 -18.19 -12.63 -0.91
C ARG A 92 -17.73 -11.38 -0.18
N GLN A 93 -17.81 -11.37 1.14
CA GLN A 93 -17.41 -10.21 1.95
C GLN A 93 -15.92 -9.91 1.81
N LEU A 94 -15.06 -10.94 1.83
CA LEU A 94 -13.62 -10.73 1.70
C LEU A 94 -13.22 -10.29 0.28
N ARG A 95 -13.92 -10.76 -0.75
CA ARG A 95 -13.76 -10.26 -2.13
C ARG A 95 -14.10 -8.78 -2.23
N GLU A 96 -15.25 -8.37 -1.71
CA GLU A 96 -15.67 -6.96 -1.74
C GLU A 96 -14.71 -6.08 -0.91
N CYS A 97 -14.14 -6.61 0.18
CA CYS A 97 -13.07 -5.94 0.92
C CYS A 97 -11.83 -5.69 0.04
N LEU A 98 -11.36 -6.70 -0.72
CA LEU A 98 -10.24 -6.56 -1.67
C LEU A 98 -10.53 -5.52 -2.77
N GLU A 99 -11.76 -5.49 -3.28
CA GLU A 99 -12.21 -4.49 -4.27
C GLU A 99 -12.17 -3.08 -3.68
N LEU A 100 -12.65 -2.89 -2.44
CA LEU A 100 -12.60 -1.61 -1.74
C LEU A 100 -11.17 -1.15 -1.42
N LEU A 101 -10.27 -2.06 -1.01
CA LEU A 101 -8.86 -1.77 -0.81
C LEU A 101 -8.19 -1.31 -2.11
N THR A 102 -8.52 -1.95 -3.22
CA THR A 102 -8.03 -1.57 -4.56
C THR A 102 -8.51 -0.15 -4.92
N LEU A 103 -9.80 0.12 -4.76
CA LEU A 103 -10.37 1.45 -5.01
C LEU A 103 -9.76 2.51 -4.10
N ALA A 104 -9.57 2.22 -2.81
CA ALA A 104 -8.99 3.14 -1.85
C ALA A 104 -7.53 3.48 -2.17
N TYR A 105 -6.78 2.50 -2.67
CA TYR A 105 -5.36 2.65 -3.01
C TYR A 105 -5.13 3.44 -4.30
N HIS A 106 -5.96 3.24 -5.32
CA HIS A 106 -5.79 3.89 -6.62
C HIS A 106 -6.48 5.26 -6.74
N ARG A 107 -7.37 5.62 -5.80
CA ARG A 107 -8.08 6.90 -5.85
C ARG A 107 -7.17 8.06 -5.45
N GLN A 108 -7.14 9.08 -6.31
CA GLN A 108 -6.40 10.33 -6.08
C GLN A 108 -7.16 11.31 -5.16
N GLU A 109 -8.50 11.18 -5.04
CA GLU A 109 -9.34 12.05 -4.21
C GLU A 109 -9.37 11.58 -2.74
N PRO A 110 -8.86 12.37 -1.77
CA PRO A 110 -8.75 11.95 -0.37
C PRO A 110 -10.07 11.54 0.29
N LEU A 111 -11.15 12.31 0.06
CA LEU A 111 -12.46 12.03 0.65
C LEU A 111 -13.07 10.72 0.13
N ARG A 112 -12.89 10.42 -1.16
CA ARG A 112 -13.40 9.18 -1.78
C ARG A 112 -12.54 7.97 -1.44
N ALA A 113 -11.24 8.17 -1.22
CA ALA A 113 -10.33 7.14 -0.71
C ALA A 113 -10.65 6.80 0.75
N GLY A 114 -10.84 7.81 1.61
CA GLY A 114 -11.20 7.62 3.03
C GLY A 114 -12.50 6.84 3.22
N ARG A 115 -13.53 7.11 2.41
CA ARG A 115 -14.77 6.31 2.44
C ARG A 115 -14.55 4.84 2.04
N ALA A 116 -13.68 4.58 1.06
CA ALA A 116 -13.36 3.22 0.64
C ALA A 116 -12.56 2.48 1.72
N TRP A 117 -11.60 3.15 2.36
CA TRP A 117 -10.86 2.62 3.52
C TRP A 117 -11.79 2.24 4.68
N LYS A 118 -12.71 3.14 5.03
CA LYS A 118 -13.71 2.90 6.09
C LYS A 118 -14.58 1.68 5.77
N LYS A 119 -15.16 1.63 4.55
CA LYS A 119 -15.99 0.49 4.13
C LYS A 119 -15.23 -0.83 4.11
N ALA A 120 -13.97 -0.83 3.66
CA ALA A 120 -13.14 -2.04 3.68
C ALA A 120 -12.94 -2.55 5.11
N ARG A 121 -12.70 -1.63 6.06
CA ARG A 121 -12.57 -1.95 7.48
C ARG A 121 -13.87 -2.50 8.06
N ASP A 122 -14.99 -1.82 7.84
CA ASP A 122 -16.30 -2.24 8.35
C ASP A 122 -16.65 -3.65 7.84
N LEU A 123 -16.39 -3.92 6.56
CA LEU A 123 -16.63 -5.22 5.96
C LEU A 123 -15.71 -6.31 6.51
N ALA A 124 -14.42 -6.01 6.73
CA ALA A 124 -13.50 -6.94 7.38
C ALA A 124 -13.95 -7.27 8.81
N SER A 125 -14.39 -6.27 9.59
CA SER A 125 -14.94 -6.47 10.93
C SER A 125 -16.19 -7.35 10.92
N LEU A 126 -17.13 -7.11 10.01
CA LEU A 126 -18.35 -7.93 9.88
C LEU A 126 -18.03 -9.37 9.45
N THR A 127 -17.03 -9.54 8.60
CA THR A 127 -16.55 -10.87 8.17
C THR A 127 -15.95 -11.64 9.35
N ALA A 128 -15.06 -11.00 10.12
CA ALA A 128 -14.47 -11.60 11.32
C ALA A 128 -15.55 -11.98 12.34
N CYS A 129 -16.48 -11.06 12.62
CA CYS A 129 -17.58 -11.31 13.54
C CYS A 129 -18.44 -12.49 13.10
N SER A 130 -18.76 -12.61 11.81
CA SER A 130 -19.57 -13.72 11.29
C SER A 130 -18.86 -15.06 11.49
N LEU A 131 -17.57 -15.13 11.11
CA LEU A 131 -16.75 -16.34 11.26
C LEU A 131 -16.52 -16.74 12.72
N LEU A 132 -16.37 -15.78 13.63
CA LEU A 132 -16.19 -16.04 15.07
C LEU A 132 -17.48 -16.51 15.76
N LEU A 133 -18.65 -16.26 15.16
CA LEU A 133 -19.94 -16.74 15.67
C LEU A 133 -20.27 -18.16 15.18
N GLU A 134 -19.50 -18.70 14.25
CA GLU A 134 -19.67 -20.06 13.76
C GLU A 134 -19.03 -21.07 14.73
N ASN A 135 -19.68 -22.21 14.95
CA ASN A 135 -19.15 -23.32 15.74
C ASN A 135 -18.21 -24.21 14.90
N ASP A 136 -17.34 -23.59 14.11
CA ASP A 136 -16.35 -24.26 13.26
C ASP A 136 -14.95 -23.72 13.57
N GLU A 137 -14.01 -24.63 13.85
CA GLU A 137 -12.65 -24.26 14.27
C GLU A 137 -11.88 -23.53 13.16
N ALA A 138 -12.07 -23.95 11.90
CA ALA A 138 -11.40 -23.34 10.76
C ALA A 138 -11.96 -21.93 10.48
N ALA A 139 -13.28 -21.75 10.61
CA ALA A 139 -13.92 -20.44 10.55
C ALA A 139 -13.37 -19.51 11.65
N MET A 140 -13.31 -20.00 12.89
CA MET A 140 -12.81 -19.24 14.02
C MET A 140 -11.35 -18.80 13.82
N GLU A 141 -10.46 -19.71 13.38
CA GLU A 141 -9.05 -19.39 13.10
C GLU A 141 -8.94 -18.27 12.05
N ILE A 142 -9.70 -18.37 10.96
CA ILE A 142 -9.72 -17.35 9.91
C ILE A 142 -10.28 -16.03 10.45
N GLY A 143 -11.33 -16.08 11.26
CA GLY A 143 -11.93 -14.90 11.92
C GLY A 143 -10.91 -14.15 12.78
N LEU A 144 -10.15 -14.87 13.61
CA LEU A 144 -9.08 -14.30 14.43
C LEU A 144 -7.97 -13.68 13.57
N ARG A 145 -7.59 -14.32 12.46
CA ARG A 145 -6.60 -13.75 11.53
C ARG A 145 -7.09 -12.46 10.88
N ILE A 146 -8.38 -12.38 10.52
CA ILE A 146 -8.94 -11.11 10.02
C ILE A 146 -8.85 -10.02 11.10
N GLU A 147 -9.22 -10.34 12.33
CA GLU A 147 -9.20 -9.37 13.44
C GLU A 147 -7.80 -8.89 13.80
N MET A 148 -6.85 -9.83 13.91
CA MET A 148 -5.50 -9.56 14.41
C MET A 148 -4.51 -9.12 13.33
N GLU A 149 -4.64 -9.61 12.10
CA GLU A 149 -3.69 -9.32 11.02
C GLU A 149 -4.24 -8.29 10.02
N LEU A 150 -5.48 -8.48 9.53
CA LEU A 150 -6.00 -7.65 8.45
C LEU A 150 -6.49 -6.28 8.95
N ILE A 151 -7.39 -6.27 9.93
CA ILE A 151 -8.03 -5.04 10.41
C ILE A 151 -6.99 -3.98 10.84
N PRO A 152 -5.87 -4.30 11.53
CA PRO A 152 -4.85 -3.31 11.88
C PRO A 152 -4.15 -2.67 10.66
N LEU A 153 -4.04 -3.40 9.54
CA LEU A 153 -3.40 -2.91 8.32
C LEU A 153 -4.32 -2.01 7.48
N ILE A 154 -5.64 -2.11 7.66
CA ILE A 154 -6.60 -1.21 7.00
C ILE A 154 -6.53 0.15 7.69
N ARG A 155 -5.85 1.12 7.06
CA ARG A 155 -5.57 2.45 7.59
C ARG A 155 -6.82 3.07 8.24
N ARG A 156 -6.64 3.62 9.45
CA ARG A 156 -7.62 4.54 10.04
C ARG A 156 -7.69 5.76 9.11
N ALA A 157 -8.80 5.90 8.39
CA ALA A 157 -9.10 7.12 7.63
C ALA A 157 -9.25 8.31 8.58
#